data_AF-A0A2V9J320-F1
#
_entry.id   AF-A0A2V9J320-F1
#
_cell.length_a   1.000
_cell.length_b   1.000
_cell.length_c   1.000
_cell.angle_alpha   90.00
_cell.angle_beta   90.00
_cell.angle_gamma   90.00
#
_symmetry.space_group_name_H-M   'P 1'
#
loop_
_entity.id
_entity.type
_entity.pdbx_description
1 polymer ?
#
loop_
_entity_poly.entity_id
_entity_poly.type
_entity_poly.pdbx_seq_one_letter_code
_entity_poly.pdbx_strand_id
1 'polypeptide(L)'
;MDGNAKYFNISAFSKPADQVDGSAPRYFSDCRVPGIHNLDFGIAKQFRISERMYVDARGEFFNFLNTPRFNYPGTSFGSGSFGTISSQVNGSRGGQIGFRFVF
;
A
#
# COMPACT_ATOMS: atom_id res chain seq x y z
N MET A 1 -11.68 -9.38 5.12
CA MET A 1 -10.70 -9.34 6.22
C MET A 1 -11.49 -9.11 7.46
N ASP A 2 -11.61 -10.13 8.30
CA ASP A 2 -12.40 -10.01 9.53
C ASP A 2 -11.72 -8.97 10.43
N GLY A 3 -12.46 -7.97 10.89
CA GLY A 3 -11.93 -6.85 11.70
C GLY A 3 -11.30 -7.27 13.04
N ASN A 4 -11.25 -8.57 13.33
CA ASN A 4 -10.66 -9.18 14.51
C ASN A 4 -9.34 -9.93 14.21
N ALA A 5 -8.92 -10.04 12.95
CA ALA A 5 -7.68 -10.75 12.60
C ALA A 5 -6.46 -10.00 13.17
N LYS A 6 -5.69 -10.68 14.02
CA LYS A 6 -4.42 -10.16 14.54
C LYS A 6 -3.31 -10.47 13.54
N TYR A 7 -2.56 -9.45 13.18
CA TYR A 7 -1.44 -9.52 12.26
C TYR A 7 -0.21 -10.20 12.87
N PHE A 8 -0.03 -10.06 14.19
CA PHE A 8 0.96 -10.79 14.97
C PHE A 8 0.33 -11.31 16.26
N ASN A 9 1.00 -12.28 16.88
CA ASN A 9 0.51 -12.86 18.14
C ASN A 9 0.62 -11.84 19.28
N ILE A 10 -0.51 -11.28 19.71
CA ILE A 10 -0.57 -10.34 20.83
C ILE A 10 -0.39 -11.02 22.20
N SER A 11 -0.63 -12.34 22.32
CA SER A 11 -0.47 -13.06 23.59
C SER A 11 0.99 -13.31 23.96
N ALA A 12 1.91 -13.10 23.02
CA ALA A 12 3.35 -13.13 23.27
C ALA A 12 3.84 -11.88 24.04
N PHE A 13 2.96 -10.91 24.30
CA PHE A 13 3.30 -9.66 24.97
C PHE A 13 2.51 -9.52 26.28
N SER A 14 3.21 -9.10 27.32
CA SER A 14 2.61 -8.74 28.61
C SER A 14 3.37 -7.56 29.22
N LYS A 15 2.69 -6.81 30.10
CA LYS A 15 3.36 -5.79 30.91
C LYS A 15 4.16 -6.52 32.00
N PRO A 16 5.46 -6.23 32.19
CA PRO A 16 6.21 -6.78 33.31
C PRO A 16 5.65 -6.28 34.64
N ALA A 17 5.96 -7.00 35.73
CA ALA A 17 5.60 -6.58 37.08
C ALA A 17 6.29 -5.26 37.46
N ASP A 18 5.78 -4.60 38.50
CA ASP A 18 6.39 -3.35 38.97
C ASP A 18 7.85 -3.58 39.37
N GLN A 19 8.73 -2.67 38.95
CA GLN A 19 10.19 -2.76 39.16
C GLN A 19 10.86 -4.02 38.60
N VAL A 20 10.24 -4.72 37.64
CA VAL A 20 10.83 -5.88 36.94
C VAL A 20 11.12 -5.52 35.49
N ASP A 21 12.32 -5.86 35.02
CA ASP A 21 12.70 -5.69 33.62
C ASP A 21 11.89 -6.61 32.70
N GLY A 22 11.53 -6.08 31.53
CA GLY A 22 10.88 -6.87 30.48
C GLY A 22 11.88 -7.73 29.70
N SER A 23 11.40 -8.80 29.08
CA SER A 23 12.19 -9.68 28.20
C SER A 23 12.10 -9.33 26.71
N ALA A 24 11.28 -8.36 26.34
CA ALA A 24 11.09 -7.97 24.95
C ALA A 24 12.38 -7.31 24.39
N PRO A 25 12.84 -7.70 23.19
CA PRO A 25 13.96 -7.02 22.54
C PRO A 25 13.59 -5.59 22.18
N ARG A 26 14.60 -4.74 21.99
CA ARG A 26 14.41 -3.35 21.54
C ARG A 26 13.66 -3.25 20.20
N TYR A 27 13.84 -4.23 19.32
CA TYR A 27 13.21 -4.28 18.01
C TYR A 27 12.88 -5.73 17.61
N PHE A 28 11.75 -5.94 16.95
CA PHE A 28 11.35 -7.23 16.38
C PHE A 28 11.65 -7.23 14.89
N SER A 29 12.72 -7.93 14.47
CA SER A 29 13.15 -8.02 13.07
C SER A 29 12.09 -8.58 12.12
N ASP A 30 11.21 -9.42 12.67
CA ASP A 30 10.24 -10.19 11.90
C ASP A 30 8.85 -9.54 11.90
N CYS A 31 8.67 -8.46 12.68
CA CYS A 31 7.47 -7.64 12.64
C CYS A 31 7.53 -6.70 11.43
N ARG A 32 7.31 -7.26 10.24
CA ARG A 32 7.30 -6.55 8.94
C ARG A 32 5.86 -6.34 8.46
N VAL A 33 5.63 -5.30 7.68
CA VAL A 33 4.35 -5.06 6.98
C VAL A 33 4.19 -6.03 5.81
N PRO A 34 2.96 -6.32 5.34
CA PRO A 34 2.78 -7.06 4.10
C PRO A 34 3.60 -6.49 2.95
N GLY A 35 4.06 -7.38 2.06
CA GLY A 35 4.81 -7.00 0.86
C GLY A 35 4.05 -6.00 -0.01
N ILE A 36 4.79 -5.11 -0.66
CA ILE A 36 4.22 -4.12 -1.57
C ILE A 36 4.15 -4.73 -2.97
N HIS A 37 2.94 -4.89 -3.47
CA HIS A 37 2.66 -5.28 -4.85
C HIS A 37 1.96 -4.12 -5.54
N ASN A 38 2.64 -3.47 -6.48
CA ASN A 38 2.09 -2.36 -7.25
C ASN A 38 2.44 -2.53 -8.72
N LEU A 39 1.44 -2.31 -9.58
CA LEU A 39 1.61 -2.27 -11.03
C LEU A 39 1.00 -0.98 -11.55
N ASP A 40 1.83 -0.13 -12.15
CA ASP A 40 1.39 1.04 -12.91
C ASP A 40 1.57 0.73 -14.40
N PHE A 41 0.59 1.12 -15.21
CA PHE A 41 0.52 0.76 -16.62
C PHE A 41 0.33 1.99 -17.49
N GLY A 42 1.10 2.07 -18.58
CA GLY A 42 1.01 3.16 -19.55
C GLY A 42 0.95 2.63 -20.97
N ILE A 43 0.09 3.22 -21.80
CA ILE A 43 -0.01 2.94 -23.22
C ILE A 43 -0.04 4.25 -24.01
N ALA A 44 0.72 4.31 -25.10
CA ALA A 44 0.77 5.47 -25.98
C ALA A 44 0.73 5.03 -27.43
N LYS A 45 0.01 5.78 -28.26
CA LYS A 45 -0.03 5.56 -29.70
C LYS A 45 -0.11 6.89 -30.44
N GLN A 46 0.72 7.01 -31.48
CA GLN A 46 0.64 8.10 -32.44
C GLN A 46 -0.24 7.69 -33.61
N PHE A 47 -1.19 8.55 -33.97
CA PHE A 47 -2.03 8.43 -35.15
C PHE A 47 -1.61 9.51 -36.15
N ARG A 48 -1.03 9.09 -37.28
CA ARG A 48 -0.70 10.01 -38.38
C ARG A 48 -1.96 10.29 -39.18
N ILE A 49 -2.28 11.56 -39.36
CA ILE A 49 -3.42 12.02 -40.17
C ILE A 49 -2.94 12.44 -41.56
N SER A 50 -1.82 13.18 -41.62
CA SER A 50 -1.14 13.59 -42.86
C SER A 50 0.37 13.63 -42.66
N GLU A 51 1.12 14.09 -43.67
CA GLU A 51 2.59 14.17 -43.63
C GLU A 51 3.13 15.05 -42.49
N ARG A 52 2.36 16.08 -42.06
CA ARG A 52 2.74 17.00 -40.98
C ARG A 52 1.82 16.94 -39.76
N MET A 53 0.62 16.36 -39.91
CA MET A 53 -0.38 16.31 -38.84
C MET A 53 -0.43 14.95 -38.16
N TYR A 54 -0.37 14.94 -36.83
CA TYR A 54 -0.54 13.72 -36.03
C TYR A 54 -1.17 14.00 -34.66
N VAL A 55 -1.77 12.94 -34.10
CA VAL A 55 -2.30 12.93 -32.73
C VAL A 55 -1.52 11.92 -31.92
N ASP A 56 -0.93 12.36 -30.81
CA ASP A 56 -0.43 11.45 -29.78
C ASP A 56 -1.54 11.22 -28.75
N ALA A 57 -2.00 9.98 -28.62
CA ALA A 57 -2.88 9.56 -27.53
C ALA A 57 -2.07 8.80 -26.47
N ARG A 58 -2.30 9.10 -25.20
CA ARG A 58 -1.66 8.44 -24.06
C ARG A 58 -2.70 8.11 -23.01
N GLY A 59 -2.61 6.91 -22.44
CA GLY A 59 -3.36 6.49 -21.28
C GLY A 59 -2.41 5.98 -20.21
N GLU A 60 -2.60 6.44 -18.98
CA GLU A 60 -1.81 6.05 -17.81
C GLU A 60 -2.76 5.57 -16.71
N PHE A 61 -2.40 4.48 -16.04
CA PHE A 61 -3.19 3.84 -15.00
C PHE A 61 -2.29 3.53 -13.80
N PHE A 62 -2.68 4.04 -12.64
CA PHE A 62 -2.01 3.82 -11.36
C PHE A 62 -2.74 2.75 -10.57
N ASN A 63 -1.99 1.86 -9.89
CA ASN A 63 -2.56 0.70 -9.22
C ASN A 63 -3.48 -0.10 -10.17
N PHE A 64 -2.97 -0.46 -11.34
CA PHE A 64 -3.71 -1.09 -12.44
C PHE A 64 -4.43 -2.38 -12.02
N LEU A 65 -3.79 -3.19 -11.18
CA LEU A 65 -4.37 -4.42 -10.63
C LEU A 65 -5.33 -4.17 -9.45
N ASN A 66 -5.48 -2.93 -9.01
CA ASN A 66 -6.27 -2.54 -7.84
C ASN A 66 -5.86 -3.35 -6.58
N THR A 67 -4.56 -3.59 -6.40
CA THR A 67 -4.04 -4.35 -5.27
C THR A 67 -3.97 -3.46 -4.03
N PRO A 68 -4.61 -3.82 -2.90
CA PRO A 68 -4.54 -3.02 -1.69
C PRO A 68 -3.14 -3.11 -1.06
N ARG A 69 -2.62 -1.97 -0.61
CA ARG A 69 -1.41 -1.86 0.19
C ARG A 69 -1.83 -1.53 1.61
N PHE A 70 -1.59 -2.46 2.53
CA PHE A 70 -1.95 -2.28 3.93
C PHE A 70 -0.97 -1.40 4.69
N ASN A 71 -1.47 -0.69 5.71
CA ASN A 71 -0.65 0.11 6.60
C ASN A 71 0.01 -0.77 7.69
N TYR A 72 0.84 -0.14 8.53
CA TYR A 72 1.44 -0.81 9.68
C TYR A 72 0.35 -1.26 10.68
N PRO A 73 0.56 -2.40 11.36
CA PRO A 73 -0.29 -2.78 12.50
C PRO A 73 -0.08 -1.81 13.66
N GLY A 74 -1.08 -1.68 14.54
CA GLY A 74 -0.91 -0.95 15.81
C GLY A 74 0.15 -1.61 16.69
N THR A 75 1.15 -0.85 17.13
CA THR A 75 2.28 -1.33 17.93
C THR A 75 2.27 -0.86 19.39
N SER A 76 1.31 -0.01 19.77
CA SER A 76 1.16 0.45 21.15
C SER A 76 0.53 -0.64 22.00
N PHE A 77 1.31 -1.23 22.91
CA PHE A 77 0.80 -2.22 23.86
C PHE A 77 -0.32 -1.62 24.72
N GLY A 78 -1.41 -2.37 24.92
CA GLY A 78 -2.60 -1.91 25.64
C GLY A 78 -3.60 -1.10 24.81
N SER A 79 -3.30 -0.74 23.56
CA SER A 79 -4.30 -0.13 22.67
C SER A 79 -5.26 -1.16 22.10
N GLY A 80 -6.51 -0.76 21.82
CA GLY A 80 -7.49 -1.63 21.14
C GLY A 80 -7.06 -2.06 19.73
N SER A 81 -6.18 -1.29 19.09
CA SER A 81 -5.61 -1.57 17.77
C SER A 81 -4.32 -2.40 17.82
N PHE A 82 -3.82 -2.79 19.00
CA PHE A 82 -2.59 -3.55 19.12
C PHE A 82 -2.67 -4.87 18.33
N GLY A 83 -1.69 -5.08 17.46
CA GLY A 83 -1.63 -6.23 16.57
C GLY A 83 -2.63 -6.22 15.43
N THR A 84 -3.31 -5.10 15.14
CA THR A 84 -4.29 -5.02 14.04
C THR A 84 -3.88 -4.01 12.99
N ILE A 85 -4.08 -4.38 11.71
CA ILE A 85 -4.01 -3.45 10.58
C ILE A 85 -5.42 -2.89 10.37
N SER A 86 -5.60 -1.59 10.57
CA SER A 86 -6.91 -0.94 10.48
C SER A 86 -7.12 -0.11 9.22
N SER A 87 -6.10 0.02 8.37
CA SER A 87 -6.15 0.90 7.20
C SER A 87 -5.32 0.38 6.03
N GLN A 88 -5.71 0.81 4.84
CA GLN A 88 -4.86 0.80 3.65
C GLN A 88 -4.13 2.13 3.52
N VAL A 89 -3.00 2.13 2.82
CA VAL A 89 -2.16 3.31 2.63
C VAL A 89 -2.10 3.76 1.17
N ASN A 90 -2.44 2.90 0.21
CA ASN A 90 -2.56 3.30 -1.20
C ASN A 90 -3.99 3.74 -1.55
N GLY A 91 -4.10 4.52 -2.62
CA GLY A 91 -5.37 4.84 -3.25
C GLY A 91 -5.92 3.69 -4.07
N SER A 92 -7.23 3.74 -4.35
CA SER A 92 -7.86 2.87 -5.35
C SER A 92 -7.24 3.10 -6.73
N ARG A 93 -7.41 2.14 -7.64
CA ARG A 93 -7.00 2.30 -9.04
C ARG A 93 -7.50 3.62 -9.63
N GLY A 94 -6.59 4.35 -10.27
CA GLY A 94 -6.87 5.61 -10.97
C GLY A 94 -6.27 5.61 -12.36
N GLY A 95 -6.76 6.46 -13.25
CA GLY A 95 -6.19 6.60 -14.57
C GLY A 95 -6.42 7.97 -15.18
N GLN A 96 -5.56 8.33 -16.13
CA GLN A 96 -5.63 9.57 -16.88
C GLN A 96 -5.39 9.32 -18.36
N ILE A 97 -6.02 10.14 -19.20
CA ILE A 97 -5.91 10.07 -20.66
C ILE A 97 -5.53 11.46 -21.15
N GLY A 98 -4.58 11.51 -22.08
CA GLY A 98 -4.10 12.74 -22.70
C GLY A 98 -4.05 12.63 -24.21
N PHE A 99 -4.40 13.72 -24.88
CA PHE A 99 -4.30 13.85 -26.33
C PHE A 99 -3.46 15.09 -26.66
N ARG A 100 -2.52 14.94 -27.59
CA ARG A 100 -1.76 16.06 -28.15
C ARG A 100 -1.89 16.04 -29.67
N PHE A 101 -2.45 17.11 -30.22
CA PHE A 101 -2.51 17.34 -31.65
C PHE A 101 -1.34 18.21 -32.11
N VAL A 102 -0.71 17.82 -33.20
CA VAL A 102 0.40 18.53 -33.83
C VAL A 102 0.06 18.77 -35.30
N PHE A 103 0.33 19.98 -35.78
CA PHE A 103 -0.01 20.47 -37.11
C PHE A 103 1.12 21.29 -37.73
#